data_AF-A0A9D9MH07-F1
#
_entry.id   AF-A0A9D9MH07-F1
#
_cell.length_a   1.000
_cell.length_b   1.000
_cell.length_c   1.000
_cell.angle_alpha   90.00
_cell.angle_beta   90.00
_cell.angle_gamma   90.00
#
_symmetry.space_group_name_H-M   'P 1'
#
loop_
_entity.id
_entity.type
_entity.pdbx_description
1 polymer ?
#
loop_
_entity_poly.entity_id
_entity_poly.type
_entity_poly.pdbx_seq_one_letter_code
_entity_poly.pdbx_strand_id
1 'polypeptide(L)'
;ILEMKMAYGIELAPEKVLSLHRGNINLVGIVDGSFPEATTEEFLTNLTRRKDQITVVTELPYMALNWIQNKLKKIGAPEKFQKWSIQKYKTPAKKDCGIIIYETWGKTEAKLKNGGADIGLEITQSGSALRNYGLKILEWVFSSETGIWISADLRKSAPKMELLKLFLINLYGIINAENKVMLYFNVPAGNDNAIQAYLKANNLFAEEPTIIQGQAFSQYCIQLESASKEKPIAMVRYQLLKLGAKSIETVPILSSIPDLQVLGL
;
A
#
# COMPACT_ATOMS: atom_id res chain seq x y z
N ILE A 1 6.90 11.61 -11.47
CA ILE A 1 8.14 11.22 -12.19
C ILE A 1 7.89 11.19 -13.70
N LEU A 2 7.04 10.29 -14.22
CA LEU A 2 6.82 10.17 -15.66
C LEU A 2 6.34 11.47 -16.33
N GLU A 3 5.39 12.17 -15.71
CA GLU A 3 4.93 13.48 -16.18
C GLU A 3 6.08 14.50 -16.29
N MET A 4 6.85 14.65 -15.21
CA MET A 4 8.00 15.56 -15.17
C MET A 4 9.00 15.26 -16.29
N LYS A 5 9.27 13.98 -16.54
CA LYS A 5 10.16 13.56 -17.63
C LYS A 5 9.56 13.81 -19.01
N MET A 6 8.32 13.39 -19.24
CA MET A 6 7.70 13.38 -20.57
C MET A 6 7.18 14.75 -21.01
N ALA A 7 6.63 15.54 -20.09
CA ALA A 7 6.02 16.84 -20.39
C ALA A 7 6.97 18.01 -20.19
N TYR A 8 7.88 17.91 -19.22
CA TYR A 8 8.75 19.01 -18.83
C TYR A 8 10.25 18.74 -19.09
N GLY A 9 10.62 17.52 -19.50
CA GLY A 9 12.02 17.15 -19.68
C GLY A 9 12.83 17.14 -18.38
N ILE A 10 12.16 17.13 -17.21
CA ILE A 10 12.78 17.17 -15.90
C ILE A 10 12.92 15.73 -15.39
N GLU A 11 14.16 15.27 -15.23
CA GLU A 11 14.43 14.01 -14.56
C GLU A 11 14.36 14.17 -13.04
N LEU A 12 13.55 13.32 -12.40
CA LEU A 12 13.45 13.24 -10.95
C LEU A 12 13.76 11.80 -10.51
N ALA A 13 14.58 11.67 -9.47
CA ALA A 13 14.89 10.41 -8.83
C ALA A 13 14.59 10.50 -7.33
N PRO A 14 13.30 10.58 -6.92
CA PRO A 14 12.95 10.55 -5.52
C PRO A 14 13.24 9.15 -4.94
N GLU A 15 13.70 9.12 -3.70
CA GLU A 15 14.04 7.88 -2.99
C GLU A 15 12.99 7.60 -1.92
N LYS A 16 12.43 6.39 -1.92
CA LYS A 16 11.57 5.94 -0.83
C LYS A 16 12.45 5.57 0.36
N VAL A 17 12.23 6.21 1.50
CA VAL A 17 13.03 6.03 2.72
C VAL A 17 12.27 5.34 3.85
N LEU A 18 10.93 5.28 3.77
CA LEU A 18 10.13 4.52 4.72
C LEU A 18 8.83 4.04 4.07
N SER A 19 8.56 2.74 4.19
CA SER A 19 7.27 2.13 3.86
C SER A 19 6.33 2.24 5.05
N LEU A 20 5.09 2.71 4.83
CA LEU A 20 4.11 2.82 5.91
C LEU A 20 3.14 1.62 5.97
N HIS A 21 3.23 0.71 5.00
CA HIS A 21 2.44 -0.51 4.88
C HIS A 21 0.92 -0.30 5.04
N ARG A 22 0.43 0.83 4.54
CA ARG A 22 -0.96 1.28 4.63
C ARG A 22 -1.40 1.97 3.35
N GLY A 23 -2.73 2.04 3.18
CA GLY A 23 -3.32 2.65 1.99
C GLY A 23 -2.99 1.87 0.72
N ASN A 24 -2.88 0.53 0.82
CA ASN A 24 -2.57 -0.32 -0.32
C ASN A 24 -3.64 -0.16 -1.40
N ILE A 25 -3.18 0.16 -2.60
CA ILE A 25 -4.00 0.25 -3.80
C ILE A 25 -3.27 -0.43 -4.95
N ASN A 26 -4.03 -0.73 -5.99
CA ASN A 26 -3.51 -1.25 -7.23
C ASN A 26 -4.00 -0.39 -8.39
N LEU A 27 -3.11 -0.16 -9.35
CA LEU A 27 -3.46 0.31 -10.67
C LEU A 27 -3.76 -0.87 -11.56
N VAL A 28 -4.93 -0.84 -12.20
CA VAL A 28 -5.43 -1.92 -13.03
C VAL A 28 -5.80 -1.43 -14.41
N GLY A 29 -5.44 -2.23 -15.42
CA GLY A 29 -5.92 -2.08 -16.78
C GLY A 29 -7.31 -2.68 -16.93
N ILE A 30 -8.27 -1.89 -17.39
CA ILE A 30 -9.69 -2.27 -17.44
C ILE A 30 -10.31 -2.06 -18.81
N VAL A 31 -11.23 -2.94 -19.19
CA VAL A 31 -12.05 -2.86 -20.41
C VAL A 31 -13.50 -3.20 -20.11
N ASP A 32 -14.39 -3.01 -21.08
CA ASP A 32 -15.76 -3.54 -20.99
C ASP A 32 -15.74 -5.06 -20.78
N GLY A 33 -16.56 -5.56 -19.86
CA GLY A 33 -16.66 -6.98 -19.56
C GLY A 33 -17.13 -7.86 -20.71
N SER A 34 -17.69 -7.29 -21.78
CA SER A 34 -18.07 -8.04 -22.99
C SER A 34 -16.89 -8.46 -23.85
N PHE A 35 -15.69 -7.90 -23.65
CA PHE A 35 -14.52 -8.26 -24.45
C PHE A 35 -13.99 -9.67 -24.07
N PRO A 36 -13.78 -10.55 -25.06
CA PRO A 36 -13.35 -11.92 -24.81
C PRO A 36 -11.90 -12.02 -24.32
N GLU A 37 -11.03 -11.08 -24.71
CA GLU A 37 -9.59 -11.13 -24.46
C GLU A 37 -9.25 -11.18 -22.97
N ALA A 38 -8.37 -12.09 -22.57
CA ALA A 38 -8.04 -12.33 -21.17
C ALA A 38 -6.91 -11.42 -20.66
N THR A 39 -6.05 -10.96 -21.57
CA THR A 39 -4.86 -10.16 -21.24
C THR A 39 -4.83 -8.84 -22.00
N THR A 40 -4.08 -7.87 -21.47
CA THR A 40 -3.84 -6.59 -22.15
C THR A 40 -3.20 -6.80 -23.52
N GLU A 41 -2.25 -7.72 -23.63
CA GLU A 41 -1.56 -8.05 -24.88
C GLU A 41 -2.52 -8.57 -25.95
N GLU A 42 -3.36 -9.56 -25.63
CA GLU A 42 -4.39 -10.07 -26.55
C GLU A 42 -5.34 -8.97 -27.02
N PHE A 43 -5.82 -8.17 -26.06
CA PHE A 43 -6.73 -7.06 -26.33
C PHE A 43 -6.10 -6.04 -27.29
N LEU A 44 -4.86 -5.61 -27.02
CA LEU A 44 -4.16 -4.64 -27.86
C LEU A 44 -3.78 -5.22 -29.23
N THR A 45 -3.42 -6.50 -29.34
CA THR A 45 -3.18 -7.16 -30.64
C THR A 45 -4.44 -7.12 -31.50
N ASN A 46 -5.60 -7.43 -30.93
CA ASN A 46 -6.87 -7.37 -31.67
C ASN A 46 -7.31 -5.93 -31.98
N LEU A 47 -7.09 -5.00 -31.05
CA LEU A 47 -7.45 -3.59 -31.23
C LEU A 47 -6.64 -2.93 -32.34
N THR A 48 -5.32 -3.14 -32.36
CA THR A 48 -4.39 -2.54 -33.34
C THR A 48 -4.59 -3.02 -34.77
N ARG A 49 -5.23 -4.19 -34.96
CA ARG A 49 -5.66 -4.70 -36.27
C ARG A 49 -6.93 -4.03 -36.79
N ARG A 50 -7.79 -3.53 -35.88
CA ARG A 50 -9.12 -3.00 -36.18
C ARG A 50 -9.18 -1.48 -36.21
N LYS A 51 -8.30 -0.80 -35.47
CA LYS A 51 -8.28 0.65 -35.31
C LYS A 51 -6.90 1.23 -35.55
N ASP A 52 -6.86 2.46 -36.03
CA ASP A 52 -5.64 3.27 -36.11
C ASP A 52 -5.34 4.05 -34.83
N GLN A 53 -6.34 4.16 -33.94
CA GLN A 53 -6.24 4.86 -32.66
C GLN A 53 -6.58 3.91 -31.51
N ILE A 54 -5.83 4.03 -30.42
CA ILE A 54 -6.12 3.42 -29.13
C ILE A 54 -6.52 4.55 -28.20
N THR A 55 -7.76 4.55 -27.74
CA THR A 55 -8.28 5.56 -26.81
C THR A 55 -8.23 5.03 -25.38
N VAL A 56 -7.60 5.78 -24.49
CA VAL A 56 -7.41 5.41 -23.09
C VAL A 56 -8.05 6.45 -22.19
N VAL A 57 -8.76 6.04 -21.15
CA VAL A 57 -9.31 6.95 -20.12
C VAL A 57 -8.67 6.72 -18.77
N THR A 58 -8.22 7.79 -18.11
CA THR A 58 -7.60 7.69 -16.78
C THR A 58 -7.46 9.07 -16.11
N GLU A 59 -7.29 9.07 -14.79
CA GLU A 59 -6.78 10.21 -14.02
C GLU A 59 -5.24 10.29 -14.02
N LEU A 60 -4.56 9.27 -14.54
CA LEU A 60 -3.10 9.11 -14.45
C LEU A 60 -2.47 8.98 -15.84
N PRO A 61 -2.53 10.03 -16.68
CA PRO A 61 -2.33 9.94 -18.11
C PRO A 61 -0.94 9.44 -18.51
N TYR A 62 0.12 9.90 -17.83
CA TYR A 62 1.49 9.48 -18.13
C TYR A 62 1.78 8.06 -17.67
N MET A 63 1.12 7.56 -16.61
CA MET A 63 1.24 6.16 -16.22
C MET A 63 0.54 5.25 -17.23
N ALA A 64 -0.65 5.63 -17.70
CA ALA A 64 -1.35 4.90 -18.74
C ALA A 64 -0.57 4.90 -20.06
N LEU A 65 -0.03 6.04 -20.48
CA LEU A 65 0.81 6.14 -21.66
C LEU A 65 2.02 5.19 -21.58
N ASN A 66 2.77 5.24 -20.47
CA ASN A 66 3.92 4.37 -20.25
C ASN A 66 3.53 2.88 -20.27
N TRP A 67 2.43 2.51 -19.60
CA TRP A 67 1.93 1.13 -19.60
C TRP A 67 1.55 0.65 -21.01
N ILE A 68 0.75 1.42 -21.76
CA ILE A 68 0.33 1.06 -23.10
C ILE A 68 1.52 0.99 -24.07
N GLN A 69 2.45 1.95 -24.01
CA GLN A 69 3.66 1.90 -24.84
C GLN A 69 4.50 0.65 -24.59
N ASN A 70 4.68 0.25 -23.32
CA ASN A 70 5.41 -0.97 -22.97
C ASN A 70 4.71 -2.22 -23.51
N LYS A 71 3.37 -2.25 -23.45
CA LYS A 71 2.58 -3.38 -23.98
C LYS A 71 2.61 -3.45 -25.49
N LEU A 72 2.48 -2.32 -26.17
CA LEU A 72 2.60 -2.22 -27.62
C LEU A 72 3.98 -2.64 -28.13
N LYS A 73 5.04 -2.25 -27.42
CA LYS A 73 6.41 -2.70 -27.71
C LYS A 73 6.52 -4.22 -27.57
N LYS A 74 5.94 -4.79 -26.50
CA LYS A 74 5.99 -6.24 -26.23
C LYS A 74 5.27 -7.07 -27.31
N ILE A 75 4.17 -6.57 -27.88
CA ILE A 75 3.44 -7.27 -28.95
C ILE A 75 3.95 -6.95 -30.36
N GLY A 76 5.02 -6.14 -30.49
CA GLY A 76 5.54 -5.72 -31.80
C GLY A 76 4.54 -4.89 -32.61
N ALA A 77 3.79 -3.99 -31.95
CA ALA A 77 2.78 -3.19 -32.62
C ALA A 77 3.39 -2.29 -33.73
N PRO A 78 2.65 -2.00 -34.80
CA PRO A 78 3.15 -1.15 -35.89
C PRO A 78 3.58 0.24 -35.42
N GLU A 79 4.57 0.83 -36.10
CA GLU A 79 5.16 2.14 -35.74
C GLU A 79 4.15 3.29 -35.65
N LYS A 80 3.01 3.19 -36.35
CA LYS A 80 1.92 4.19 -36.25
C LYS A 80 1.46 4.41 -34.80
N PHE A 81 1.62 3.42 -33.92
CA PHE A 81 1.28 3.53 -32.49
C PHE A 81 2.37 4.17 -31.61
N GLN A 82 3.47 4.65 -32.19
CA GLN A 82 4.45 5.47 -31.47
C GLN A 82 3.97 6.92 -31.27
N LYS A 83 3.04 7.40 -32.11
CA LYS A 83 2.42 8.72 -31.93
C LYS A 83 1.47 8.68 -30.74
N TRP A 84 1.46 9.76 -29.96
CA TRP A 84 0.54 9.88 -28.84
C TRP A 84 0.10 11.32 -28.59
N SER A 85 -1.01 11.48 -27.87
CA SER A 85 -1.45 12.74 -27.29
C SER A 85 -2.10 12.51 -25.93
N ILE A 86 -1.97 13.50 -25.05
CA ILE A 86 -2.75 13.63 -23.82
C ILE A 86 -3.66 14.84 -23.99
N GLN A 87 -4.95 14.66 -23.68
CA GLN A 87 -5.98 15.68 -23.89
C GLN A 87 -7.19 15.45 -22.99
N LYS A 88 -8.03 16.48 -22.82
CA LYS A 88 -9.26 16.38 -22.03
C LYS A 88 -10.27 15.47 -22.73
N TYR A 89 -11.04 14.71 -21.95
CA TYR A 89 -12.14 13.90 -22.50
C TYR A 89 -13.11 14.73 -23.37
N LYS A 90 -13.62 14.13 -24.46
CA LYS A 90 -14.46 14.76 -25.50
C LYS A 90 -13.82 15.85 -26.36
N THR A 91 -12.51 16.09 -26.26
CA THR A 91 -11.81 16.91 -27.26
C THR A 91 -11.51 16.09 -28.53
N PRO A 92 -11.55 16.70 -29.73
CA PRO A 92 -11.16 16.01 -30.97
C PRO A 92 -9.75 15.44 -30.86
N ALA A 93 -9.52 14.23 -31.39
CA ALA A 93 -8.21 13.58 -31.35
C ALA A 93 -7.15 14.49 -31.97
N LYS A 94 -6.07 14.78 -31.23
CA LYS A 94 -4.96 15.61 -31.73
C LYS A 94 -4.06 14.87 -32.73
N LYS A 95 -4.24 13.56 -32.87
CA LYS A 95 -3.47 12.68 -33.76
C LYS A 95 -4.44 11.77 -34.50
N ASP A 96 -4.21 11.60 -35.79
CA ASP A 96 -5.04 10.74 -36.64
C ASP A 96 -4.78 9.25 -36.38
N CYS A 97 -3.62 8.90 -35.83
CA CYS A 97 -3.27 7.55 -35.40
C CYS A 97 -2.44 7.56 -34.12
N GLY A 98 -2.44 6.42 -33.42
CA GLY A 98 -1.64 6.15 -32.24
C GLY A 98 -2.42 6.15 -30.93
N ILE A 99 -1.78 6.53 -29.84
CA ILE A 99 -2.33 6.44 -28.47
C ILE A 99 -2.94 7.80 -28.09
N ILE A 100 -4.25 7.82 -27.86
CA ILE A 100 -4.98 9.01 -27.40
C ILE A 100 -5.36 8.80 -25.93
N ILE A 101 -4.70 9.50 -25.03
CA ILE A 101 -5.05 9.49 -23.61
C ILE A 101 -6.03 10.63 -23.32
N TYR A 102 -7.23 10.26 -22.90
CA TYR A 102 -8.21 11.15 -22.34
C TYR A 102 -8.07 11.24 -20.82
N GLU A 103 -7.54 12.37 -20.37
CA GLU A 103 -7.55 12.72 -18.96
C GLU A 103 -8.99 13.02 -18.53
N THR A 104 -9.45 12.31 -17.50
CA THR A 104 -10.79 12.46 -16.97
C THR A 104 -10.80 12.31 -15.47
N TRP A 105 -11.55 13.17 -14.80
CA TRP A 105 -11.85 13.09 -13.37
C TRP A 105 -13.18 12.36 -13.18
N GLY A 106 -13.13 11.15 -12.61
CA GLY A 106 -14.28 10.28 -12.35
C GLY A 106 -15.00 9.73 -13.59
N LYS A 107 -15.91 8.78 -13.33
CA LYS A 107 -16.73 8.06 -14.33
C LYS A 107 -15.90 7.39 -15.43
N THR A 108 -14.73 6.85 -15.11
CA THR A 108 -13.93 6.06 -16.06
C THR A 108 -14.73 4.86 -16.56
N GLU A 109 -15.47 4.24 -15.64
CA GLU A 109 -16.26 3.04 -15.87
C GLU A 109 -17.38 3.26 -16.88
N ALA A 110 -18.14 4.35 -16.71
CA ALA A 110 -19.20 4.71 -17.63
C ALA A 110 -18.69 5.04 -19.04
N LYS A 111 -17.47 5.59 -19.16
CA LYS A 111 -16.87 5.89 -20.47
C LYS A 111 -16.53 4.62 -21.24
N LEU A 112 -16.02 3.60 -20.56
CA LEU A 112 -15.77 2.29 -21.16
C LEU A 112 -17.08 1.61 -21.56
N LYS A 113 -18.07 1.56 -20.66
CA LYS A 113 -19.38 0.95 -20.94
C LYS A 113 -20.11 1.58 -22.12
N ASN A 114 -19.95 2.89 -22.32
CA ASN A 114 -20.61 3.61 -23.41
C ASN A 114 -19.77 3.68 -24.70
N GLY A 115 -18.65 2.93 -24.78
CA GLY A 115 -17.77 2.94 -25.96
C GLY A 115 -17.03 4.26 -26.19
N GLY A 116 -16.94 5.12 -25.17
CA GLY A 116 -16.25 6.40 -25.22
C GLY A 116 -14.72 6.28 -25.11
N ALA A 117 -14.20 5.09 -24.79
CA ALA A 117 -12.79 4.74 -24.81
C ALA A 117 -12.62 3.22 -24.97
N ASP A 118 -11.46 2.78 -25.42
CA ASP A 118 -11.15 1.35 -25.61
C ASP A 118 -10.71 0.67 -24.32
N ILE A 119 -9.88 1.36 -23.53
CA ILE A 119 -9.25 0.82 -22.32
C ILE A 119 -9.12 1.92 -21.26
N GLY A 120 -9.16 1.52 -19.99
CA GLY A 120 -8.95 2.42 -18.86
C GLY A 120 -7.78 1.98 -17.99
N LEU A 121 -7.20 2.95 -17.28
CA LEU A 121 -6.30 2.69 -16.17
C LEU A 121 -6.91 3.29 -14.91
N GLU A 122 -7.20 2.44 -13.92
CA GLU A 122 -7.97 2.82 -12.74
C GLU A 122 -7.33 2.35 -11.43
N ILE A 123 -7.58 3.08 -10.36
CA ILE A 123 -7.14 2.72 -9.01
C ILE A 123 -8.20 1.83 -8.35
N THR A 124 -7.78 0.70 -7.76
CA THR A 124 -8.67 -0.16 -7.00
C THR A 124 -7.96 -0.89 -5.86
N GLN A 125 -8.69 -1.26 -4.81
CA GLN A 125 -8.16 -2.12 -3.76
C GLN A 125 -8.29 -3.60 -4.13
N SER A 126 -9.52 -4.04 -4.42
CA SER A 126 -9.85 -5.46 -4.71
C SER A 126 -10.40 -5.70 -6.12
N GLY A 127 -10.73 -4.64 -6.86
CA GLY A 127 -11.40 -4.72 -8.16
C GLY A 127 -12.90 -5.04 -8.12
N SER A 128 -13.49 -5.19 -6.92
CA SER A 128 -14.88 -5.66 -6.79
C SER A 128 -15.90 -4.66 -7.37
N ALA A 129 -15.70 -3.36 -7.14
CA ALA A 129 -16.56 -2.32 -7.71
C ALA A 129 -16.54 -2.31 -9.25
N LEU A 130 -15.35 -2.48 -9.85
CA LEU A 130 -15.16 -2.53 -11.30
C LEU A 130 -15.91 -3.72 -11.92
N ARG A 131 -15.79 -4.90 -11.30
CA ARG A 131 -16.51 -6.11 -11.74
C ARG A 131 -18.02 -5.95 -11.60
N ASN A 132 -18.50 -5.36 -10.51
CA ASN A 132 -19.93 -5.08 -10.30
C ASN A 132 -20.49 -4.10 -11.35
N TYR A 133 -19.65 -3.21 -11.87
CA TYR A 133 -20.01 -2.31 -12.97
C TYR A 133 -19.98 -3.00 -14.36
N GLY A 134 -19.67 -4.29 -14.42
CA GLY A 134 -19.58 -5.05 -15.67
C GLY A 134 -18.32 -4.75 -16.47
N LEU A 135 -17.23 -4.38 -15.79
CA LEU A 135 -15.90 -4.24 -16.38
C LEU A 135 -15.02 -5.45 -16.08
N LYS A 136 -14.03 -5.66 -16.94
CA LYS A 136 -13.01 -6.71 -16.80
C LYS A 136 -11.66 -6.08 -16.52
N ILE A 137 -10.98 -6.59 -15.50
CA ILE A 137 -9.56 -6.28 -15.24
C ILE A 137 -8.73 -7.20 -16.12
N LEU A 138 -7.96 -6.63 -17.04
CA LEU A 138 -7.03 -7.37 -17.89
C LEU A 138 -5.66 -7.55 -17.24
N GLU A 139 -5.28 -6.60 -16.37
CA GLU A 139 -3.94 -6.59 -15.78
C GLU A 139 -3.88 -5.79 -14.49
N TRP A 140 -3.08 -6.28 -13.53
CA TRP A 140 -2.63 -5.54 -12.35
C TRP A 140 -1.30 -4.87 -12.70
N VAL A 141 -1.36 -3.60 -13.08
CA VAL A 141 -0.25 -2.86 -13.68
C VAL A 141 0.82 -2.50 -12.65
N PHE A 142 0.38 -2.06 -11.47
CA PHE A 142 1.26 -1.60 -10.41
C PHE A 142 0.55 -1.66 -9.05
N SER A 143 1.27 -1.98 -7.98
CA SER A 143 0.78 -1.88 -6.61
C SER A 143 1.47 -0.72 -5.90
N SER A 144 0.71 0.07 -5.14
CA SER A 144 1.22 1.22 -4.41
C SER A 144 0.78 1.17 -2.96
N GLU A 145 1.60 1.73 -2.09
CA GLU A 145 1.30 1.95 -0.68
C GLU A 145 1.76 3.36 -0.30
N THR A 146 1.27 3.84 0.85
CA THR A 146 1.78 5.10 1.40
C THR A 146 3.23 4.90 1.86
N GLY A 147 4.10 5.86 1.52
CA GLY A 147 5.50 5.85 1.89
C GLY A 147 6.06 7.27 2.00
N ILE A 148 7.17 7.41 2.71
CA ILE A 148 7.93 8.65 2.76
C ILE A 148 8.97 8.63 1.65
N TRP A 149 8.99 9.71 0.87
CA TRP A 149 9.91 9.92 -0.24
C TRP A 149 10.71 11.20 -0.02
N ILE A 150 11.99 11.17 -0.39
CA ILE A 150 12.86 12.34 -0.35
C ILE A 150 13.42 12.64 -1.74
N SER A 151 13.87 13.88 -1.95
CA SER A 151 14.78 14.18 -3.06
C SER A 151 16.15 13.57 -2.76
N ALA A 152 16.80 13.01 -3.78
CA ALA A 152 18.18 12.51 -3.69
C ALA A 152 19.17 13.59 -3.18
N ASP A 153 18.92 14.86 -3.50
CA ASP A 153 19.75 15.98 -3.04
C ASP A 153 19.72 16.19 -1.53
N LEU A 154 18.71 15.68 -0.82
CA LEU A 154 18.61 15.80 0.63
C LEU A 154 19.82 15.14 1.32
N ARG A 155 20.36 14.06 0.75
CA ARG A 155 21.57 13.37 1.25
C ARG A 155 22.82 14.25 1.30
N LYS A 156 22.87 15.31 0.49
CA LYS A 156 24.01 16.25 0.45
C LYS A 156 24.02 17.21 1.65
N SER A 157 22.96 17.24 2.45
CA SER A 157 22.82 18.17 3.59
C SER A 157 22.73 17.41 4.90
N ALA A 158 23.84 17.36 5.64
CA ALA A 158 23.89 16.71 6.96
C ALA A 158 22.82 17.24 7.94
N PRO A 159 22.56 18.55 8.07
CA PRO A 159 21.49 19.04 8.94
C PRO A 159 20.09 18.56 8.53
N LYS A 160 19.80 18.45 7.23
CA LYS A 160 18.52 17.93 6.75
C LYS A 160 18.40 16.41 6.94
N MET A 161 19.50 15.68 6.81
CA MET A 161 19.54 14.24 7.08
C MET A 161 19.25 13.94 8.57
N GLU A 162 19.79 14.73 9.49
CA GLU A 162 19.48 14.55 10.92
C GLU A 162 18.01 14.88 11.24
N LEU A 163 17.46 15.95 10.65
CA LEU A 163 16.02 16.24 10.76
C LEU A 163 15.14 15.14 10.15
N LEU A 164 15.57 14.55 9.02
CA LEU A 164 14.88 13.43 8.40
C LEU A 164 14.88 12.21 9.34
N LYS A 165 16.03 11.83 9.92
CA LYS A 165 16.10 10.71 10.87
C LYS A 165 15.18 10.93 12.07
N LEU A 166 15.19 12.15 12.63
CA LEU A 166 14.30 12.53 13.73
C LEU A 166 12.82 12.39 13.34
N PHE A 167 12.44 12.85 12.14
CA PHE A 167 11.07 12.70 11.64
C PHE A 167 10.71 11.22 11.45
N LEU A 168 11.57 10.45 10.78
CA LEU A 168 11.32 9.06 10.44
C LEU A 168 11.23 8.15 11.67
N ILE A 169 12.08 8.35 12.68
CA ILE A 169 12.07 7.49 13.89
C ILE A 169 10.79 7.66 14.69
N ASN A 170 10.28 8.90 14.79
CA ASN A 170 9.02 9.19 15.47
C ASN A 170 7.82 8.65 14.68
N LEU A 171 7.83 8.80 13.36
CA LEU A 171 6.79 8.24 12.51
C LEU A 171 6.78 6.71 12.57
N TYR A 172 7.95 6.07 12.48
CA TYR A 172 8.10 4.62 12.66
C TYR A 172 7.54 4.18 14.01
N GLY A 173 7.90 4.89 15.09
CA GLY A 173 7.44 4.59 16.44
C GLY A 173 5.91 4.53 16.57
N ILE A 174 5.21 5.50 15.97
CA ILE A 174 3.74 5.54 15.93
C ILE A 174 3.18 4.35 15.15
N ILE A 175 3.72 4.07 13.97
CA ILE A 175 3.27 2.97 13.10
C ILE A 175 3.48 1.61 13.78
N ASN A 176 4.64 1.43 14.41
CA ASN A 176 4.98 0.22 15.14
C ASN A 176 4.10 0.01 16.39
N ALA A 177 3.58 1.10 16.98
CA ALA A 177 2.70 1.04 18.15
C ALA A 177 1.21 0.82 17.83
N GLU A 178 0.75 1.13 16.61
CA GLU A 178 -0.68 1.13 16.24
C GLU A 178 -1.41 -0.18 16.55
N ASN A 179 -0.70 -1.30 16.45
CA ASN A 179 -1.23 -2.64 16.74
C ASN A 179 -0.68 -3.22 18.04
N LYS A 180 -0.26 -2.39 19.00
CA LYS A 180 0.33 -2.85 20.26
C LYS A 180 -0.39 -2.27 21.47
N VAL A 181 -0.50 -3.09 22.50
CA VAL A 181 -1.02 -2.69 23.81
C VAL A 181 -0.05 -3.15 24.89
N MET A 182 -0.05 -2.43 26.00
CA MET A 182 0.58 -2.88 27.24
C MET A 182 -0.47 -3.52 28.13
N LEU A 183 -0.16 -4.68 28.69
CA LEU A 183 -0.93 -5.26 29.79
C LEU A 183 -0.17 -5.10 31.09
N TYR A 184 -0.84 -4.52 32.08
CA TYR A 184 -0.41 -4.53 33.48
C TYR A 184 -1.31 -5.47 34.26
N PHE A 185 -0.74 -6.31 35.11
CA PHE A 185 -1.55 -7.18 35.97
C PHE A 185 -0.79 -7.61 37.21
N ASN A 186 -1.52 -7.91 38.28
CA ASN A 186 -0.97 -8.34 39.55
C ASN A 186 -1.11 -9.86 39.70
N VAL A 187 -0.08 -10.51 40.24
CA VAL A 187 -0.04 -11.95 40.48
C VAL A 187 0.18 -12.17 41.98
N PRO A 188 -0.73 -12.87 42.68
CA PRO A 188 -0.52 -13.23 44.08
C PRO A 188 0.74 -14.09 44.25
N ALA A 189 1.42 -13.91 45.38
CA ALA A 189 2.58 -14.74 45.74
C ALA A 189 2.22 -16.24 45.67
N GLY A 190 3.07 -17.02 45.00
CA GLY A 190 2.86 -18.45 44.77
C GLY A 190 2.33 -18.81 43.37
N ASN A 191 1.78 -17.85 42.63
CA ASN A 191 1.29 -18.07 41.25
C ASN A 191 2.28 -17.64 40.16
N ASP A 192 3.40 -16.99 40.52
CA ASP A 192 4.41 -16.47 39.58
C ASP A 192 4.92 -17.54 38.60
N ASN A 193 5.24 -18.74 39.08
CA ASN A 193 5.77 -19.81 38.24
C ASN A 193 4.79 -20.22 37.14
N ALA A 194 3.49 -20.32 37.46
CA ALA A 194 2.46 -20.67 36.49
C ALA A 194 2.27 -19.58 35.44
N ILE A 195 2.29 -18.31 35.87
CA ILE A 195 2.22 -17.15 34.98
C ILE A 195 3.44 -17.11 34.06
N GLN A 196 4.66 -17.20 34.59
CA GLN A 196 5.88 -17.16 33.78
C GLN A 196 5.94 -18.31 32.78
N ALA A 197 5.54 -19.52 33.18
CA ALA A 197 5.44 -20.67 32.28
C ALA A 197 4.44 -20.40 31.14
N TYR A 198 3.27 -19.84 31.45
CA TYR A 198 2.27 -19.46 30.44
C TYR A 198 2.80 -18.39 29.49
N LEU A 199 3.39 -17.31 30.02
CA LEU A 199 3.93 -16.21 29.22
C LEU A 199 5.02 -16.71 28.25
N LYS A 200 5.93 -17.57 28.73
CA LYS A 200 7.00 -18.17 27.94
C LYS A 200 6.45 -19.12 26.87
N ALA A 201 5.55 -20.04 27.24
CA ALA A 201 4.95 -21.00 26.31
C ALA A 201 4.18 -20.31 25.17
N ASN A 202 3.69 -19.09 25.42
CA ASN A 202 2.92 -18.31 24.46
C ASN A 202 3.71 -17.16 23.84
N ASN A 203 5.04 -17.06 24.02
CA ASN A 203 5.88 -15.98 23.48
C ASN A 203 5.26 -14.58 23.71
N LEU A 204 4.80 -14.31 24.93
CA LEU A 204 4.10 -13.06 25.29
C LEU A 204 5.05 -11.94 25.76
N PHE A 205 6.36 -12.12 25.58
CA PHE A 205 7.40 -11.12 25.79
C PHE A 205 8.60 -11.43 24.86
N ALA A 206 9.46 -10.44 24.59
CA ALA A 206 10.63 -10.58 23.72
C ALA A 206 11.83 -11.17 24.45
N GLU A 207 12.34 -10.46 25.47
CA GLU A 207 13.48 -10.90 26.28
C GLU A 207 12.99 -11.46 27.61
N GLU A 208 12.44 -10.59 28.46
CA GLU A 208 11.87 -10.93 29.76
C GLU A 208 10.66 -10.03 30.07
N PRO A 209 9.65 -10.52 30.83
CA PRO A 209 8.59 -9.64 31.33
C PRO A 209 9.17 -8.69 32.38
N THR A 210 8.74 -7.43 32.38
CA THR A 210 9.08 -6.52 33.49
C THR A 210 8.25 -6.91 34.71
N ILE A 211 8.92 -7.19 35.83
CA ILE A 211 8.30 -7.61 37.08
C ILE A 211 8.69 -6.64 38.21
N ILE A 212 7.70 -6.09 38.89
CA ILE A 212 7.88 -5.35 40.15
C ILE A 212 7.42 -6.26 41.27
N GLN A 213 8.36 -6.77 42.07
CA GLN A 213 8.08 -7.68 43.17
C GLN A 213 7.58 -6.93 44.42
N GLY A 214 6.51 -7.42 45.03
CA GLY A 214 6.00 -6.99 46.32
C GLY A 214 5.85 -8.16 47.30
N GLN A 215 5.44 -7.87 48.53
CA GLN A 215 5.33 -8.89 49.58
C GLN A 215 4.21 -9.92 49.32
N ALA A 216 3.04 -9.45 48.87
CA ALA A 216 1.88 -10.30 48.62
C ALA A 216 1.56 -10.50 47.13
N PHE A 217 2.08 -9.61 46.27
CA PHE A 217 1.83 -9.61 44.84
C PHE A 217 3.05 -9.16 44.06
N SER A 218 3.21 -9.71 42.86
CA SER A 218 4.12 -9.23 41.82
C SER A 218 3.31 -8.55 40.72
N GLN A 219 3.71 -7.35 40.29
CA GLN A 219 3.11 -6.68 39.13
C GLN A 219 3.91 -7.03 37.87
N TYR A 220 3.23 -7.52 36.84
CA TYR A 220 3.79 -7.84 35.54
C TYR A 220 3.38 -6.78 34.52
N CYS A 221 4.29 -6.49 33.60
CA CYS A 221 4.08 -5.63 32.44
C CYS A 221 4.54 -6.37 31.18
N ILE A 222 3.64 -6.55 30.21
CA ILE A 222 3.93 -7.21 28.93
C ILE A 222 3.31 -6.46 27.75
N GLN A 223 4.01 -6.45 26.63
CA GLN A 223 3.52 -5.86 25.38
C GLN A 223 2.92 -6.95 24.49
N LEU A 224 1.71 -6.71 23.97
CA LEU A 224 1.00 -7.63 23.08
C LEU A 224 0.61 -6.96 21.78
N GLU A 225 0.53 -7.75 20.71
CA GLU A 225 -0.10 -7.32 19.46
C GLU A 225 -1.62 -7.41 19.54
N SER A 226 -2.30 -6.29 19.34
CA SER A 226 -3.76 -6.20 19.40
C SER A 226 -4.48 -6.89 18.25
N ALA A 227 -3.83 -6.96 17.08
CA ALA A 227 -4.37 -7.58 15.89
C ALA A 227 -4.04 -9.09 15.76
N SER A 228 -3.42 -9.70 16.77
CA SER A 228 -3.05 -11.12 16.72
C SER A 228 -4.29 -12.01 16.64
N LYS A 229 -4.41 -12.78 15.54
CA LYS A 229 -5.48 -13.79 15.37
C LYS A 229 -5.24 -15.03 16.22
N GLU A 230 -3.98 -15.41 16.41
CA GLU A 230 -3.60 -16.60 17.18
C GLU A 230 -3.75 -16.37 18.68
N LYS A 231 -3.43 -15.15 19.16
CA LYS A 231 -3.45 -14.79 20.58
C LYS A 231 -4.24 -13.50 20.79
N PRO A 232 -5.57 -13.51 20.60
CA PRO A 232 -6.38 -12.33 20.83
C PRO A 232 -6.23 -11.84 22.27
N ILE A 233 -6.16 -10.52 22.49
CA ILE A 233 -6.00 -9.93 23.84
C ILE A 233 -7.07 -10.46 24.82
N ALA A 234 -8.30 -10.69 24.35
CA ALA A 234 -9.36 -11.28 25.18
C ALA A 234 -9.00 -12.67 25.72
N MET A 235 -8.42 -13.53 24.88
CA MET A 235 -7.96 -14.87 25.27
C MET A 235 -6.83 -14.78 26.28
N VAL A 236 -5.83 -13.92 26.02
CA VAL A 236 -4.68 -13.78 26.93
C VAL A 236 -5.13 -13.32 28.31
N ARG A 237 -5.96 -12.28 28.40
CA ARG A 237 -6.52 -11.79 29.68
C ARG A 237 -7.29 -12.88 30.41
N TYR A 238 -8.13 -13.64 29.70
CA TYR A 238 -8.89 -14.73 30.30
C TYR A 238 -7.99 -15.83 30.89
N GLN A 239 -6.94 -16.25 30.18
CA GLN A 239 -6.00 -17.25 30.69
C GLN A 239 -5.21 -16.74 31.89
N LEU A 240 -4.76 -15.48 31.87
CA LEU A 240 -4.10 -14.86 33.01
C LEU A 240 -5.00 -14.87 34.26
N LEU A 241 -6.28 -14.52 34.10
CA LEU A 241 -7.26 -14.59 35.20
C LEU A 241 -7.43 -16.02 35.74
N LYS A 242 -7.47 -17.03 34.87
CA LYS A 242 -7.56 -18.45 35.29
C LYS A 242 -6.33 -18.91 36.08
N LEU A 243 -5.17 -18.36 35.77
CA LEU A 243 -3.91 -18.63 36.49
C LEU A 243 -3.76 -17.79 37.78
N GLY A 244 -4.80 -17.02 38.13
CA GLY A 244 -4.87 -16.25 39.36
C GLY A 244 -4.33 -14.83 39.26
N ALA A 245 -4.03 -14.33 38.06
CA ALA A 245 -3.78 -12.90 37.88
C ALA A 245 -5.02 -12.07 38.25
N LYS A 246 -4.78 -10.84 38.71
CA LYS A 246 -5.79 -9.88 39.16
C LYS A 246 -5.49 -8.51 38.58
N SER A 247 -6.49 -7.63 38.59
CA SER A 247 -6.35 -6.22 38.20
C SER A 247 -5.67 -6.05 36.83
N ILE A 248 -6.17 -6.73 35.80
CA ILE A 248 -5.60 -6.65 34.46
C ILE A 248 -6.04 -5.36 33.79
N GLU A 249 -5.09 -4.50 33.48
CA GLU A 249 -5.28 -3.24 32.76
C GLU A 249 -4.74 -3.38 31.33
N THR A 250 -5.44 -2.80 30.36
CA THR A 250 -5.00 -2.75 28.96
C THR A 250 -4.80 -1.29 28.58
N VAL A 251 -3.55 -0.92 28.32
CA VAL A 251 -3.16 0.46 28.02
C VAL A 251 -2.75 0.55 26.54
N PRO A 252 -3.35 1.46 25.75
CA PRO A 252 -2.91 1.67 24.37
C PRO A 252 -1.51 2.29 24.34
N ILE A 253 -0.71 1.88 23.37
CA ILE A 253 0.63 2.44 23.15
C ILE A 253 0.53 3.47 22.01
N LEU A 254 1.01 4.69 22.25
CA LEU A 254 1.01 5.76 21.24
C LEU A 254 2.24 5.71 20.33
N SER A 255 3.38 5.27 20.87
CA SER A 255 4.64 5.13 20.14
C SER A 255 5.52 4.05 20.77
N SER A 256 6.20 3.27 19.93
CA SER A 256 7.10 2.19 20.32
C SER A 256 8.28 2.18 19.36
N ILE A 257 9.43 2.67 19.80
CA ILE A 257 10.66 2.71 19.02
C ILE A 257 11.58 1.61 19.56
N PRO A 258 11.83 0.53 18.80
CA PRO A 258 12.66 -0.57 19.29
C PRO A 258 14.13 -0.17 19.31
N ASP A 259 14.62 0.47 18.26
CA ASP A 259 16.01 0.85 18.08
C ASP A 259 16.16 1.87 16.94
N LEU A 260 17.36 2.44 16.77
CA LEU A 260 17.65 3.39 15.68
C LEU A 260 17.92 2.70 14.33
N GLN A 261 18.31 1.42 14.33
CA GLN A 261 18.65 0.66 13.13
C GLN A 261 17.42 0.40 12.23
N VAL A 262 16.20 0.51 12.76
CA VAL A 262 14.95 0.44 12.00
C VAL A 262 14.88 1.40 10.81
N LEU A 263 15.66 2.47 10.81
CA LEU A 263 15.69 3.43 9.72
C LEU A 263 16.47 2.92 8.50
N GLY A 264 17.48 2.05 8.67
CA GLY A 264 18.30 1.54 7.56
C GLY A 264 18.96 2.61 6.67
N LEU A 265 19.18 3.82 7.21
CA LEU A 265 19.67 5.01 6.51
C LEU A 265 21.11 5.40 6.85
#